data_AF-A0A8T5T8Z6-F1
#
_entry.id   AF-A0A8T5T8Z6-F1
#
_cell.length_a   1.000
_cell.length_b   1.000
_cell.length_c   1.000
_cell.angle_alpha   90.00
_cell.angle_beta   90.00
_cell.angle_gamma   90.00
#
_symmetry.space_group_name_H-M   'P 1'
#
loop_
_entity.id
_entity.type
_entity.pdbx_description
1 polymer ?
#
loop_
_entity_poly.entity_id
_entity_poly.type
_entity_poly.pdbx_seq_one_letter_code
_entity_poly.pdbx_strand_id
1 'polypeptide(L)'
;AEVYDIAIVATNQVLSKPDVLYGDTIIPIGGNIVAHSCTTRIFLRKGKGERRIARVIDSPHIPEIETVFAITANGISDVNEND
;
A
#
# COMPACT_ATOMS: atom_id res chain seq x y z
N ALA A 1 -12.61 15.27 -4.74
CA ALA A 1 -11.52 15.68 -3.83
C ALA A 1 -11.25 17.16 -4.00
N GLU A 2 -10.80 17.59 -5.17
CA GLU A 2 -10.36 18.98 -5.44
C GLU A 2 -11.40 20.05 -5.10
N VAL A 3 -12.66 19.89 -5.53
CA VAL A 3 -13.72 20.91 -5.31
C VAL A 3 -13.98 21.18 -3.82
N TYR A 4 -13.82 20.17 -2.97
CA TYR A 4 -14.18 20.25 -1.55
C TYR A 4 -12.97 20.15 -0.61
N ASP A 5 -11.75 20.13 -1.16
CA ASP A 5 -10.50 19.93 -0.41
C ASP A 5 -10.56 18.78 0.60
N ILE A 6 -11.01 17.61 0.14
CA ILE A 6 -11.13 16.40 0.96
C ILE A 6 -10.17 15.30 0.52
N ALA A 7 -9.67 14.55 1.50
CA ALA A 7 -8.94 13.31 1.24
C ALA A 7 -9.90 12.19 0.81
N ILE A 8 -9.55 11.50 -0.29
CA ILE A 8 -10.25 10.28 -0.73
C ILE A 8 -9.27 9.13 -0.57
N VAL A 9 -9.66 8.15 0.24
CA VAL A 9 -8.90 6.91 0.46
C VAL A 9 -9.77 5.75 0.01
N ALA A 10 -9.20 4.91 -0.85
CA ALA A 10 -9.87 3.72 -1.36
C ALA A 10 -8.97 2.50 -1.15
N THR A 11 -9.59 1.37 -0.81
CA THR A 11 -8.91 0.08 -0.75
C THR A 11 -9.03 -0.62 -2.08
N ASN A 12 -7.95 -1.28 -2.51
CA ASN A 12 -7.98 -2.13 -3.70
C ASN A 12 -7.57 -3.56 -3.35
N GLN A 13 -8.15 -4.52 -4.05
CA GLN A 13 -7.74 -5.92 -3.96
C GLN A 13 -6.59 -6.20 -4.92
N VAL A 14 -5.92 -7.33 -4.70
CA VAL A 14 -4.82 -7.79 -5.53
C VAL A 14 -5.14 -9.13 -6.16
N LEU A 15 -4.57 -9.39 -7.33
CA LEU A 15 -4.68 -10.64 -8.06
C LEU A 15 -3.30 -11.29 -8.17
N SER A 16 -3.26 -12.62 -8.03
CA SER A 16 -2.05 -13.39 -8.34
C SER A 16 -1.89 -13.49 -9.86
N LYS A 17 -0.70 -13.14 -10.36
CA LYS A 17 -0.29 -13.32 -11.75
C LYS A 17 0.72 -14.48 -11.82
N PRO A 18 0.27 -15.72 -12.09
CA PRO A 18 1.12 -16.91 -12.03
C PRO A 18 2.11 -17.00 -13.20
N ASP A 19 1.87 -16.25 -14.27
CA ASP A 19 2.66 -16.27 -15.51
C ASP A 19 4.04 -15.56 -15.37
N VAL A 20 4.29 -14.92 -14.22
CA VAL A 20 5.52 -14.18 -13.94
C VAL A 20 6.57 -15.13 -13.35
N LEU A 21 7.63 -15.44 -14.12
CA LEU A 21 8.74 -16.26 -13.63
C LEU A 21 9.67 -15.49 -12.66
N TYR A 22 9.78 -14.17 -12.80
CA TYR A 22 10.65 -13.32 -11.99
C TYR A 22 9.97 -11.97 -11.70
N GLY A 23 10.03 -11.51 -10.45
CA GLY A 23 9.43 -10.25 -10.01
C GLY A 23 8.15 -10.44 -9.16
N ASP A 24 7.41 -9.36 -8.96
CA ASP A 24 6.20 -9.38 -8.12
C ASP A 24 5.07 -10.17 -8.80
N THR A 25 4.65 -11.25 -8.15
CA THR A 25 3.57 -12.13 -8.59
C THR A 25 2.19 -11.63 -8.16
N ILE A 26 2.13 -10.49 -7.48
CA ILE A 26 0.90 -9.87 -6.96
C ILE A 26 0.74 -8.51 -7.61
N ILE A 27 -0.37 -8.30 -8.32
CA ILE A 27 -0.67 -7.05 -9.01
C ILE A 27 -1.99 -6.44 -8.52
N PRO A 28 -2.11 -5.10 -8.47
CA PRO A 28 -3.38 -4.45 -8.14
C PRO A 28 -4.40 -4.64 -9.28
N ILE A 29 -5.66 -4.85 -8.93
CA ILE A 29 -6.74 -4.94 -9.94
C ILE A 29 -7.10 -3.55 -10.50
N GLY A 30 -7.71 -3.53 -11.69
CA GLY A 30 -8.17 -2.30 -12.35
C GLY A 30 -7.15 -1.63 -13.30
N GLY A 31 -5.93 -2.18 -13.39
CA GLY A 31 -4.95 -1.82 -14.41
C GLY A 31 -4.62 -0.32 -14.48
N ASN A 32 -4.39 0.18 -15.70
CA ASN A 32 -3.95 1.56 -15.94
C ASN A 32 -5.00 2.60 -15.53
N ILE A 33 -6.29 2.26 -15.58
CA ILE A 33 -7.37 3.19 -15.20
C ILE A 33 -7.22 3.57 -13.73
N VAL A 34 -7.14 2.56 -12.85
CA VAL A 34 -6.93 2.81 -11.42
C VAL A 34 -5.57 3.47 -11.20
N ALA A 35 -4.52 3.01 -11.88
CA ALA A 35 -3.18 3.56 -11.75
C ALA A 35 -3.10 5.07 -12.04
N HIS A 36 -3.79 5.56 -13.09
CA HIS A 36 -3.78 6.98 -13.43
C HIS A 36 -4.76 7.81 -12.62
N SER A 37 -5.86 7.21 -12.14
CA SER A 37 -6.84 7.93 -11.32
C SER A 37 -6.37 8.20 -9.88
N CYS A 38 -5.45 7.38 -9.37
CA CYS A 38 -4.96 7.49 -7.99
C CYS A 38 -3.69 8.35 -7.92
N THR A 39 -3.70 9.37 -7.07
CA THR A 39 -2.54 10.25 -6.86
C THR A 39 -1.41 9.59 -6.08
N THR A 40 -1.71 8.70 -5.14
CA THR A 40 -0.69 7.97 -4.36
C THR A 40 -1.18 6.56 -4.11
N ARG A 41 -0.31 5.59 -4.36
CA ARG A 41 -0.63 4.17 -4.24
C ARG A 41 0.31 3.54 -3.22
N ILE A 42 -0.30 2.88 -2.25
CA ILE A 42 0.40 2.19 -1.15
C ILE A 42 0.10 0.70 -1.24
N PHE A 43 1.16 -0.09 -1.32
CA PHE A 43 1.07 -1.54 -1.25
C PHE A 43 1.31 -2.01 0.18
N LEU A 44 0.32 -2.70 0.75
CA LEU A 44 0.37 -3.21 2.13
C LEU A 44 0.70 -4.70 2.11
N ARG A 45 1.77 -5.09 2.82
CA ARG A 45 2.14 -6.49 3.01
C ARG A 45 2.16 -6.88 4.49
N LYS A 46 1.86 -8.15 4.77
CA LYS A 46 1.96 -8.71 6.12
C LYS A 46 3.43 -8.92 6.47
N GLY A 47 3.85 -8.43 7.63
CA GLY A 47 5.12 -8.78 8.26
C GLY A 47 4.95 -9.93 9.25
N LYS A 48 5.94 -10.12 10.13
CA LYS A 48 5.88 -11.10 11.22
C LYS A 48 4.92 -10.62 12.31
N GLY A 49 4.04 -11.50 12.79
CA GLY A 49 3.08 -11.21 13.86
C GLY A 49 2.13 -10.05 13.50
N GLU A 50 2.08 -9.05 14.37
CA GLU A 50 1.21 -7.87 14.21
C GLU A 50 1.78 -6.83 13.24
N ARG A 51 3.04 -6.96 12.81
CA ARG A 51 3.67 -6.00 11.91
C ARG A 51 3.09 -6.04 10.50
N ARG A 52 3.02 -4.89 9.88
CA ARG A 52 2.63 -4.63 8.50
C ARG A 52 3.63 -3.68 7.89
N ILE A 53 3.80 -3.79 6.59
CA ILE A 53 4.73 -2.95 5.85
C ILE A 53 3.92 -2.24 4.78
N ALA A 54 4.00 -0.92 4.77
CA ALA A 54 3.43 -0.05 3.75
C ALA A 54 4.55 0.41 2.83
N ARG A 55 4.46 0.06 1.56
CA ARG A 55 5.35 0.56 0.50
C ARG A 55 4.61 1.58 -0.34
N VAL A 56 5.17 2.77 -0.49
CA VAL A 56 4.73 3.68 -1.55
C VAL A 56 5.25 3.12 -2.88
N ILE A 57 4.33 2.71 -3.75
CA ILE A 57 4.69 2.16 -5.07
C ILE A 57 4.61 3.23 -6.16
N ASP A 58 3.87 4.31 -5.92
CA ASP A 58 3.70 5.40 -6.87
C ASP A 58 3.15 6.64 -6.15
N SER A 59 3.80 7.78 -6.36
CA SER A 59 3.37 9.10 -5.89
C SER A 59 4.15 10.19 -6.63
N PRO A 60 3.53 11.33 -6.97
CA PRO A 60 4.22 12.45 -7.60
C PRO A 60 5.23 13.16 -6.69
N HIS A 61 5.10 13.04 -5.35
CA HIS A 61 5.91 13.81 -4.40
C HIS A 61 6.63 12.94 -3.36
N ILE A 62 6.23 11.69 -3.20
CA ILE A 62 6.81 10.78 -2.21
C ILE A 62 7.65 9.74 -2.95
N PRO A 63 8.94 9.59 -2.64
CA PRO A 63 9.76 8.56 -3.27
C PRO A 63 9.24 7.16 -2.91
N GLU A 64 9.61 6.17 -3.71
CA GLU A 64 9.37 4.77 -3.34
C GLU A 64 10.12 4.43 -2.04
N ILE A 65 9.35 4.30 -0.97
CA ILE A 65 9.86 4.02 0.38
C ILE A 65 8.93 3.05 1.09
N GLU A 66 9.51 2.29 2.03
CA GLU A 66 8.79 1.39 2.89
C GLU A 66 8.81 1.89 4.34
N THR A 67 7.69 1.73 5.04
CA THR A 67 7.60 1.93 6.49
C THR A 67 6.93 0.73 7.14
N VAL A 68 7.32 0.44 8.37
CA VAL A 68 6.76 -0.67 9.16
C VAL A 68 5.87 -0.10 10.24
N PHE A 69 4.68 -0.66 10.39
CA PHE A 69 3.73 -0.33 11.45
C PHE A 69 3.15 -1.62 12.05
N ALA A 70 2.44 -1.54 13.15
CA ALA A 70 1.73 -2.67 13.75
C ALA A 70 0.21 -2.43 13.72
N ILE A 71 -0.56 -3.52 13.65
CA ILE A 71 -2.02 -3.49 13.87
C ILE A 71 -2.29 -4.19 15.20
N THR A 72 -2.70 -3.39 16.19
CA THR A 72 -3.02 -3.83 17.55
C THR A 72 -4.54 -3.78 17.77
N ALA A 73 -4.99 -4.21 18.95
CA ALA A 73 -6.39 -4.05 19.37
C ALA A 73 -6.88 -2.59 19.37
N ASN A 74 -5.96 -1.63 19.52
CA ASN A 74 -6.25 -0.19 19.51
C ASN A 74 -6.14 0.44 18.10
N GLY A 75 -5.87 -0.36 17.07
CA GLY A 75 -5.69 0.10 15.70
C GLY A 75 -4.23 0.14 15.25
N ILE A 76 -3.90 1.06 14.35
CA ILE A 76 -2.55 1.23 13.80
C ILE A 76 -1.65 1.90 14.83
N SER A 77 -0.47 1.32 15.07
CA SER A 77 0.56 1.89 15.95
C SER A 77 1.94 1.82 15.33
N ASP A 78 2.85 2.66 15.80
CA ASP A 78 4.27 2.58 15.45
C ASP A 78 4.89 1.31 16.05
N VAL A 79 5.93 0.80 15.39
CA VAL A 79 6.74 -0.31 15.91
C VAL A 79 7.87 0.29 16.72
N ASN A 80 7.94 -0.02 18.02
CA ASN A 80 9.08 0.39 18.84
C ASN A 80 10.32 -0.42 18.46
N GLU A 81 11.51 0.17 18.53
CA GLU A 81 12.80 -0.47 18.16
C GLU A 81 13.10 -1.77 18.95
N ASN A 82 12.37 -2.03 20.05
CA ASN A 82 12.55 -3.19 20.92
C ASN A 82 11.56 -4.34 20.68
N ASP A 83 10.60 -4.19 19.77
CA ASP A 83 9.67 -5.27 19.35
C ASP A 83 10.17 -6.02 18.12
#